data_AF-A0A5K1EYJ6-F1
#
_entry.id   AF-A0A5K1EYJ6-F1
#
_cell.length_a   1.000
_cell.length_b   1.000
_cell.length_c   1.000
_cell.angle_alpha   90.00
_cell.angle_beta   90.00
_cell.angle_gamma   90.00
#
_symmetry.space_group_name_H-M   'P 1'
#
loop_
_entity.id
_entity.type
_entity.pdbx_description
1 polymer ?
#
loop_
_entity_poly.entity_id
_entity_poly.type
_entity_poly.pdbx_seq_one_letter_code
_entity_poly.pdbx_strand_id
1 'polypeptide(L)' 'DGSFCTITGVYTIENRRKPLVLKELKKIWEKEWEKEQYTPSCTLLVDDSPYKALFNP' A
#
# COMPACT_ATOMS: atom_id res chain seq x y z
N ASP A 1 8.13 6.18 -8.71
CA ASP A 1 6.69 6.25 -9.00
C ASP A 1 5.92 5.98 -7.72
N GLY A 2 5.43 7.02 -7.04
CA GLY A 2 4.65 6.93 -5.80
C GLY A 2 3.15 7.16 -6.02
N SER A 3 2.71 7.16 -7.28
CA SER A 3 1.37 7.56 -7.71
C SER A 3 0.25 6.70 -7.14
N PHE A 4 0.53 5.42 -6.84
CA PHE A 4 -0.44 4.46 -6.28
C PHE A 4 -0.23 4.17 -4.79
N CYS A 5 0.53 5.01 -4.07
CA CYS A 5 0.74 4.84 -2.64
C CYS A 5 -0.10 5.81 -1.83
N THR A 6 -0.55 5.37 -0.66
CA THR A 6 -1.12 6.26 0.34
C THR A 6 -0.01 7.01 1.04
N ILE A 7 -0.07 8.34 1.00
CA ILE A 7 0.83 9.22 1.75
C ILE A 7 0.34 9.29 3.21
N THR A 8 1.22 8.96 4.16
CA THR A 8 0.87 8.93 5.59
C THR A 8 0.91 10.32 6.25
N GLY A 9 1.48 11.33 5.58
CA GLY A 9 1.71 12.67 6.14
C GLY A 9 2.93 12.78 7.06
N VAL A 10 3.60 11.66 7.36
CA VAL A 10 4.85 11.64 8.12
C VAL A 10 6.03 11.22 7.24
N TYR A 11 7.25 11.41 7.74
CA TYR A 11 8.49 11.09 7.03
C TYR A 11 9.19 9.90 7.67
N THR A 12 10.04 9.23 6.91
CA THR A 12 10.88 8.15 7.46
C THR A 12 11.85 8.70 8.52
N ILE A 13 12.16 7.88 9.52
CA ILE A 13 13.05 8.26 10.63
C ILE A 13 14.46 8.57 10.10
N GLU A 14 14.95 7.76 9.16
CA GLU A 14 16.29 7.87 8.58
C GLU A 14 16.43 9.05 7.61
N ASN A 15 15.35 9.43 6.92
CA ASN A 15 15.37 10.50 5.93
C ASN A 15 14.10 11.35 5.99
N ARG A 16 14.25 12.55 6.58
CA ARG A 16 13.17 13.54 6.72
C ARG A 16 12.69 14.16 5.41
N ARG A 17 13.35 13.91 4.29
CA ARG A 17 12.87 14.30 2.94
C ARG A 17 12.14 13.17 2.23
N LYS A 18 12.18 11.95 2.77
CA LYS A 18 11.49 10.78 2.22
C LYS A 18 10.16 10.60 2.96
N PRO A 19 9.01 10.89 2.32
CA PRO A 19 7.71 10.66 2.94
C PRO A 19 7.51 9.15 3.18
N LEU A 20 6.90 8.82 4.31
CA LEU A 20 6.46 7.46 4.59
C LEU A 20 5.16 7.21 3.80
N VAL A 21 5.16 6.15 3.00
CA VAL A 21 4.05 5.79 2.13
C VAL A 21 3.71 4.31 2.30
N LEU A 22 2.45 3.96 2.09
CA LEU A 22 1.93 2.60 2.24
C LEU A 22 1.22 2.17 0.96
N LYS A 23 1.23 0.87 0.69
CA LYS A 23 0.37 0.23 -0.30
C LYS A 23 -0.71 -0.54 0.45
N GLU A 24 -1.96 -0.13 0.30
CA GLU A 24 -3.10 -0.71 1.04
C GLU A 24 -3.98 -1.50 0.07
N LEU A 25 -3.80 -2.83 0.00
CA LEU A 25 -4.60 -3.70 -0.88
C LEU A 25 -6.10 -3.63 -0.54
N LYS A 26 -6.45 -3.33 0.71
CA LYS A 26 -7.84 -3.11 1.15
C LYS A 26 -8.58 -2.05 0.32
N LYS A 27 -7.90 -0.98 -0.10
CA LYS A 27 -8.49 0.07 -0.94
C LYS A 27 -8.82 -0.41 -2.35
N ILE A 28 -8.16 -1.48 -2.82
CA ILE A 28 -8.46 -2.14 -4.09
C ILE A 28 -9.71 -3.01 -3.89
N TRP A 29 -9.71 -3.85 -2.84
CA TRP A 29 -10.83 -4.75 -2.53
C TRP A 29 -12.12 -4.02 -2.17
N GLU A 30 -12.06 -2.76 -1.72
CA GLU A 30 -13.25 -1.97 -1.38
C GLU A 30 -13.86 -1.24 -2.58
N LYS A 31 -13.19 -1.17 -3.73
CA LYS A 31 -13.77 -0.58 -4.93
C LYS A 31 -14.85 -1.48 -5.49
N GLU A 32 -16.04 -0.92 -5.69
CA GLU A 32 -17.24 -1.62 -6.16
C GLU A 32 -17.01 -2.48 -7.42
N TRP A 33 -16.13 -2.07 -8.33
CA TRP A 33 -15.86 -2.79 -9.57
C TRP A 33 -14.72 -3.84 -9.47
N GLU A 34 -13.92 -3.82 -8.39
CA GLU A 34 -12.82 -4.78 -8.15
C GLU A 34 -13.17 -5.83 -7.08
N LYS A 35 -14.22 -5.59 -6.28
CA LYS A 35 -14.68 -6.42 -5.15
C LYS A 35 -14.82 -7.91 -5.48
N GLU A 36 -15.27 -8.23 -6.69
CA GLU A 36 -15.54 -9.61 -7.10
C GLU A 36 -14.32 -10.31 -7.73
N GLN A 37 -13.32 -9.54 -8.19
CA GLN A 37 -12.14 -10.08 -8.86
C GLN A 37 -10.97 -10.30 -7.93
N TYR A 38 -10.79 -9.41 -6.94
CA TYR A 38 -9.63 -9.41 -6.05
C TYR A 38 -10.07 -9.46 -4.59
N THR A 39 -9.49 -10.42 -3.87
CA THR A 39 -9.76 -10.64 -2.45
C THR A 39 -8.44 -10.88 -1.72
N PRO A 40 -8.41 -10.81 -0.37
CA PRO A 40 -7.23 -11.14 0.41
C PRO A 40 -6.66 -12.53 0.11
N SER A 41 -7.50 -13.50 -0.24
CA SER A 41 -7.06 -14.88 -0.50
C SER A 41 -6.51 -15.10 -1.92
N CYS A 42 -6.71 -14.17 -2.86
CA CYS A 42 -6.25 -14.29 -4.24
C CYS A 42 -5.33 -13.14 -4.71
N THR A 43 -4.89 -12.27 -3.78
CA THR A 43 -4.06 -11.09 -4.10
C THR A 43 -2.72 -11.16 -3.38
N LEU A 44 -1.62 -10.97 -4.10
CA LEU A 44 -0.26 -10.92 -3.54
C LEU A 44 0.38 -9.55 -3.82
N LEU A 45 0.94 -8.91 -2.79
CA LEU A 45 1.76 -7.70 -2.94
C LEU A 45 3.24 -8.06 -3.10
N VAL A 46 3.87 -7.57 -4.18
CA VAL A 46 5.31 -7.67 -4.41
C VAL A 46 5.91 -6.25 -4.38
N ASP A 47 6.83 -5.99 -3.46
CA ASP A 47 7.50 -4.70 -3.30
C ASP A 47 8.95 -4.89 -2.79
N ASP A 48 9.84 -3.99 -3.17
CA ASP A 48 11.25 -3.96 -2.74
C ASP A 48 11.45 -3.30 -1.37
N SER A 49 10.41 -2.65 -0.85
CA SER A 49 10.44 -1.84 0.36
C SER A 49 9.49 -2.45 1.41
N PRO A 50 10.00 -3.22 2.39
CA PRO A 50 9.18 -3.94 3.37
C PRO A 50 8.17 -3.05 4.10
N TYR A 51 8.55 -1.82 4.43
CA TYR A 51 7.68 -0.89 5.16
C TYR A 51 6.41 -0.50 4.40
N LYS A 52 6.39 -0.58 3.06
CA LYS A 52 5.20 -0.22 2.28
C LYS A 52 4.08 -1.25 2.47
N ALA A 53 4.41 -2.45 2.91
CA ALA A 53 3.49 -3.56 3.07
C ALA A 53 2.86 -3.65 4.48
N LEU A 54 3.21 -2.75 5.42
CA LEU A 54 2.83 -2.84 6.84
C LEU A 54 1.33 -3.04 7.12
N PHE A 55 0.45 -2.62 6.21
CA PHE A 55 -1.01 -2.70 6.35
C PHE A 55 -1.63 -3.85 5.55
N ASN A 56 -0.83 -4.78 5.05
CA ASN A 56 -1.30 -5.98 4.36
C ASN A 56 -1.01 -7.22 5.23
N PRO A 57 -1.94 -8.18 5.28
CA PRO A 57 -1.76 -9.44 6.00
C PRO A 57 -0.69 -10.34 5.40
#